data_AF-T0TE53-F1
#
_entry.id   AF-T0TE53-F1
#
_cell.length_a   1.000
_cell.length_b   1.000
_cell.length_c   1.000
_cell.angle_alpha   90.00
_cell.angle_beta   90.00
_cell.angle_gamma   90.00
#
_symmetry.space_group_name_H-M   'P 1'
#
loop_
_entity.id
_entity.type
_entity.pdbx_description
1 polymer ?
#
loop_
_entity_poly.entity_id
_entity_poly.type
_entity_poly.pdbx_seq_one_letter_code
_entity_poly.pdbx_strand_id
1 'polypeptide(L)' 'MEVLSDDGTIIASTNAANLTVAQFKKQLEKGFASVKHEYIRLQQLPSDFTVNKADMSSNYLKVFTIKVKK' A
#
# COMPACT_ATOMS: atom_id res chain seq x y z
N MET A 1 -1.71 9.53 14.60
CA MET A 1 -2.64 8.37 14.67
C MET A 1 -3.89 8.71 15.49
N GLU A 2 -4.25 9.98 15.53
CA GLU A 2 -5.16 10.55 16.54
C GLU A 2 -6.63 10.28 16.25
N VAL A 3 -6.95 9.93 15.00
CA VAL A 3 -8.33 9.69 14.53
C VAL A 3 -8.61 8.23 14.18
N LEU A 4 -7.61 7.34 14.32
CA LEU A 4 -7.78 5.91 14.06
C LEU A 4 -8.15 5.21 15.37
N SER A 5 -9.29 4.52 15.38
CA SER A 5 -9.72 3.65 16.48
C SER A 5 -8.70 2.55 16.77
N ASP A 6 -8.77 1.99 17.97
CA ASP A 6 -7.94 0.85 18.36
C ASP A 6 -8.22 -0.34 17.42
N ASP A 7 -7.16 -1.07 17.07
CA ASP A 7 -7.20 -2.10 16.03
C ASP A 7 -7.77 -1.60 14.68
N GLY A 8 -7.65 -0.30 14.38
CA GLY A 8 -8.13 0.27 13.14
C GLY A 8 -7.40 -0.26 11.90
N THR A 9 -8.05 -0.14 10.75
CA THR A 9 -7.50 -0.54 9.45
C THR A 9 -7.25 0.70 8.60
N ILE A 10 -6.06 0.78 8.00
CA ILE A 10 -5.72 1.76 6.97
C ILE A 10 -5.76 1.06 5.61
N ILE A 11 -6.42 1.70 4.63
CA ILE A 11 -6.37 1.33 3.22
C ILE A 11 -5.61 2.43 2.49
N ALA A 12 -4.33 2.18 2.18
CA ALA A 12 -3.47 3.14 1.51
C ALA A 12 -3.38 2.80 0.02
N SER A 13 -3.89 3.68 -0.83
CA SER A 13 -3.93 3.50 -2.28
C SER A 13 -3.12 4.56 -3.03
N THR A 14 -2.47 4.17 -4.12
CA THR A 14 -1.84 5.08 -5.08
C THR A 14 -1.88 4.51 -6.49
N ASN A 15 -2.06 5.39 -7.48
CA ASN A 15 -1.95 5.11 -8.91
C ASN A 15 -0.64 5.62 -9.54
N ALA A 16 0.31 6.10 -8.73
CA ALA A 16 1.57 6.64 -9.22
C ALA A 16 2.42 5.54 -9.88
N ALA A 17 2.53 5.56 -11.21
CA ALA A 17 3.31 4.59 -11.99
C ALA A 17 4.82 4.65 -11.68
N ASN A 18 5.34 5.86 -11.44
CA ASN A 18 6.74 6.10 -11.09
C ASN A 18 7.11 5.67 -9.66
N LEU A 19 6.14 5.26 -8.84
CA LEU A 19 6.38 4.76 -7.49
C LEU A 19 6.24 3.24 -7.47
N THR A 20 7.34 2.54 -7.20
CA THR A 20 7.32 1.09 -7.05
C THR A 20 6.61 0.67 -5.75
N VAL A 21 6.16 -0.58 -5.67
CA VAL A 21 5.57 -1.16 -4.45
C VAL A 21 6.50 -0.97 -3.25
N ALA A 22 7.80 -1.22 -3.42
CA ALA A 22 8.79 -1.09 -2.35
C ALA A 22 8.98 0.37 -1.90
N GLN A 23 9.04 1.32 -2.83
CA GLN A 23 9.13 2.74 -2.50
C GLN A 23 7.87 3.24 -1.81
N PHE A 24 6.69 2.80 -2.24
CA PHE A 24 5.43 3.14 -1.59
C PHE A 24 5.39 2.59 -0.16
N LYS A 25 5.75 1.30 0.02
CA LYS A 25 5.88 0.70 1.35
C LYS A 25 6.85 1.49 2.24
N LYS A 26 8.01 1.90 1.70
CA LYS A 26 8.97 2.74 2.45
C LYS A 26 8.38 4.08 2.91
N GLN A 27 7.51 4.71 2.13
CA GLN A 27 6.81 5.93 2.57
C GLN A 27 5.80 5.65 3.69
N LEU A 28 5.11 4.51 3.62
CA LEU A 28 4.21 4.06 4.69
C LEU A 28 4.98 3.80 5.98
N GLU A 29 6.11 3.08 5.91
CA GLU A 29 7.00 2.86 7.07
C GLU A 29 7.45 4.18 7.71
N LYS A 30 7.80 5.16 6.87
CA LYS A 30 8.19 6.50 7.37
C LYS A 30 7.03 7.18 8.12
N GLY A 31 5.79 7.01 7.66
CA GLY A 31 4.60 7.54 8.33
C GLY A 31 4.23 6.79 9.61
N PHE A 32 4.43 5.48 9.66
CA PHE A 32 4.20 4.67 10.86
C PHE A 32 5.28 4.85 11.94
N ALA A 33 6.52 5.14 11.54
CA ALA A 33 7.66 5.27 12.46
C ALA A 33 7.76 4.05 13.39
N SER A 34 7.57 4.24 14.70
CA SER A 34 7.62 3.17 15.71
C SER A 34 6.29 2.49 15.98
N VAL A 35 5.20 2.86 15.30
CA VAL A 35 3.90 2.26 15.59
C VAL A 35 3.79 0.86 14.99
N LYS A 36 3.37 -0.10 15.83
CA LYS A 36 3.14 -1.48 15.44
C LYS A 36 2.00 -1.57 14.43
N HIS A 37 2.26 -2.25 13.33
CA HIS A 37 1.29 -2.45 12.26
C HIS A 37 1.60 -3.73 11.50
N GLU A 38 0.63 -4.20 10.71
CA GLU A 38 0.71 -5.44 9.96
C GLU A 38 0.10 -5.23 8.57
N TYR A 39 0.85 -5.56 7.52
CA TYR A 39 0.35 -5.54 6.15
C TYR A 39 -0.44 -6.81 5.87
N ILE A 40 -1.76 -6.68 5.77
CA ILE A 40 -2.69 -7.79 5.59
C ILE A 40 -2.79 -8.20 4.12
N ARG A 41 -2.76 -7.20 3.23
CA ARG A 41 -2.98 -7.43 1.79
C ARG A 41 -2.30 -6.37 0.95
N LEU A 42 -1.79 -6.79 -0.21
CA LEU A 42 -1.48 -5.93 -1.34
C LEU A 42 -2.44 -6.28 -2.49
N GLN A 43 -3.12 -5.29 -3.03
CA GLN A 43 -3.90 -5.40 -4.26
C GLN A 43 -3.30 -4.48 -5.32
N GLN A 44 -3.42 -4.92 -6.57
CA GLN A 44 -2.93 -4.21 -7.76
C GLN A 44 -4.00 -4.26 -8.85
N LEU A 45 -3.65 -3.90 -10.10
CA LEU A 45 -4.60 -3.85 -11.20
C LEU A 45 -5.41 -5.17 -11.34
N PRO A 46 -6.74 -5.08 -11.50
CA PRO A 46 -7.58 -6.24 -11.76
C PRO A 46 -7.41 -6.75 -13.20
N SER A 47 -7.98 -7.92 -13.51
CA SER A 47 -7.73 -8.66 -14.76
C SER A 47 -8.19 -7.96 -16.04
N ASP A 48 -9.13 -7.03 -15.93
CA ASP A 48 -9.60 -6.15 -17.02
C ASP A 48 -8.59 -5.05 -17.38
N PHE A 49 -7.55 -4.84 -16.56
CA PHE A 49 -6.44 -3.94 -16.83
C PHE A 49 -5.17 -4.73 -17.18
N THR A 50 -4.82 -4.76 -18.46
CA THR A 50 -3.66 -5.52 -18.94
C THR A 50 -2.34 -4.95 -18.39
N VAL A 51 -1.54 -5.80 -17.76
CA VAL A 51 -0.19 -5.48 -17.30
C VAL A 51 0.84 -6.01 -18.30
N ASN A 52 1.78 -5.16 -18.69
CA ASN A 52 2.93 -5.58 -19.46
C ASN A 52 3.94 -6.29 -18.54
N LYS A 53 4.13 -7.60 -18.70
CA LYS A 53 5.09 -8.37 -17.88
C LYS A 53 6.55 -7.99 -18.11
N ALA A 54 6.88 -7.38 -19.26
CA ALA A 54 8.21 -6.85 -19.54
C ALA A 54 8.44 -5.48 -18.88
N ASP A 55 7.37 -4.79 -18.48
CA ASP A 55 7.41 -3.49 -17.81
C ASP A 55 6.41 -3.44 -16.65
N MET A 56 6.89 -3.82 -15.47
CA MET A 56 6.08 -3.85 -14.25
C MET A 56 5.60 -2.46 -13.80
N SER A 57 6.12 -1.36 -14.37
CA SER A 57 5.60 -0.01 -14.10
C SER A 57 4.16 0.18 -14.64
N SER A 58 3.79 -0.59 -15.67
CA SER A 58 2.41 -0.66 -16.18
C SER A 58 1.41 -1.16 -15.13
N ASN A 59 1.87 -1.88 -14.10
CA ASN A 59 1.05 -2.20 -12.93
C ASN A 59 1.06 -1.05 -11.91
N TYR A 60 0.46 0.07 -12.30
CA TYR A 60 0.61 1.35 -11.60
C TYR A 60 -0.21 1.44 -10.30
N LEU A 61 -1.26 0.64 -10.13
CA LEU A 61 -2.07 0.61 -8.90
C LEU A 61 -1.35 -0.17 -7.79
N LYS A 62 -1.29 0.42 -6.59
CA LYS A 62 -0.89 -0.26 -5.35
C LYS A 62 -1.89 0.08 -4.25
N VAL A 63 -2.50 -0.93 -3.64
CA VAL A 63 -3.37 -0.78 -2.47
C VAL A 63 -2.89 -1.67 -1.35
N PHE A 64 -2.46 -1.08 -0.24
CA PHE A 64 -2.13 -1.82 0.99
C PHE A 64 -3.29 -1.75 1.98
N THR A 65 -3.73 -2.91 2.45
CA THR A 65 -4.59 -3.04 3.64
C THR A 65 -3.70 -3.30 4.84
N ILE A 66 -3.77 -2.44 5.84
CA ILE A 66 -2.84 -2.41 6.97
C ILE A 66 -3.63 -2.39 8.26
N LYS A 67 -3.41 -3.37 9.13
CA LYS A 67 -3.96 -3.40 10.48
C LYS A 67 -3.00 -2.69 11.42
N VAL A 68 -3.48 -1.73 12.19
CA VAL A 68 -2.66 -0.97 13.14
C VAL A 68 -2.94 -1.47 14.55
N LYS A 69 -1.90 -1.86 15.28
CA LYS A 69 -2.01 -2.34 16.67
C LYS A 69 -1.52 -1.22 17.59
N LYS A 70 -2.47 -0.50 18.19
CA LYS A 70 -2.17 0.54 19.19
C LYS A 70 -1.89 -0.08 20.55
#